data_AF-A0A257N929-F1
#
_entry.id   AF-A0A257N929-F1
#
_cell.length_a   1.000
_cell.length_b   1.000
_cell.length_c   1.000
_cell.angle_alpha   90.00
_cell.angle_beta   90.00
_cell.angle_gamma   90.00
#
_symmetry.space_group_name_H-M   'P 1'
#
loop_
_entity.id
_entity.type
_entity.pdbx_description
1 polymer ?
#
loop_
_entity_poly.entity_id
_entity_poly.type
_entity_poly.pdbx_seq_one_letter_code
_entity_poly.pdbx_strand_id
1 'polypeptide(L)'
;MGDLLGDHHDSVVDALIHAQDRGVYVHILFNGHLARQGRIGVERSMHDELNRPLLPAVQRLKNAGIPVGLVYGQDDHPVPYSPIHSKYCIDDSIVIEGSFNWYNTSVFSHDLLVVVNNHQVAQPYLYEFDEIQRSFRVYY
;
A
#
# COMPACT_ATOMS: atom_id res chain seq x y z
N MET A 1 11.48 1.10 -4.48
CA MET A 1 10.51 0.00 -4.44
C MET A 1 9.86 -0.12 -5.80
N GLY A 2 9.63 -1.34 -6.28
CA GLY A 2 9.11 -1.63 -7.62
C GLY A 2 7.91 -2.56 -7.55
N ASP A 3 7.35 -2.90 -8.71
CA ASP A 3 6.31 -3.92 -8.83
C ASP A 3 6.85 -5.30 -8.40
N LEU A 4 6.02 -6.14 -7.79
CA LEU A 4 6.36 -7.53 -7.51
C LEU A 4 6.06 -8.36 -8.75
N LEU A 5 7.11 -8.83 -9.41
CA LEU A 5 7.01 -9.67 -10.60
C LEU A 5 7.34 -11.13 -10.25
N GLY A 6 6.41 -12.02 -10.56
CA GLY A 6 6.61 -13.47 -10.51
C GLY A 6 7.44 -13.98 -11.71
N ASP A 7 7.79 -15.27 -11.68
CA ASP A 7 8.61 -15.92 -12.71
C ASP A 7 7.98 -15.90 -14.11
N HIS A 8 6.66 -15.72 -14.20
CA HIS A 8 5.92 -15.59 -15.45
C HIS A 8 5.53 -14.15 -15.78
N HIS A 9 6.19 -13.17 -15.16
CA HIS A 9 5.84 -11.74 -15.21
C HIS A 9 4.47 -11.41 -14.61
N ASP A 10 3.97 -12.25 -13.70
CA ASP A 10 2.77 -11.97 -12.94
C ASP A 10 3.00 -10.75 -12.05
N SER A 11 2.09 -9.78 -12.10
CA SER A 11 2.17 -8.55 -11.32
C SER A 11 1.01 -8.47 -10.34
N VAL A 12 1.30 -8.13 -9.09
CA VAL A 12 0.25 -7.83 -8.10
C VAL A 12 -0.54 -6.60 -8.53
N VAL A 13 0.11 -5.62 -9.14
CA VAL A 13 -0.57 -4.44 -9.70
C VAL A 13 -1.56 -4.85 -10.79
N ASP A 14 -1.16 -5.73 -11.71
CA ASP A 14 -2.04 -6.21 -12.78
C ASP A 14 -3.22 -7.01 -12.21
N ALA A 15 -2.98 -7.86 -11.21
CA ALA A 15 -4.03 -8.62 -10.55
C ALA A 15 -5.11 -7.70 -9.91
N LEU A 16 -4.68 -6.61 -9.26
CA LEU A 16 -5.58 -5.62 -8.65
C LEU A 16 -6.36 -4.81 -9.69
N ILE A 17 -5.70 -4.39 -10.78
CA ILE A 17 -6.37 -3.71 -11.90
C ILE A 17 -7.41 -4.63 -12.54
N HIS A 18 -7.05 -5.88 -12.84
CA HIS A 18 -7.99 -6.84 -13.39
C HIS A 18 -9.15 -7.14 -12.44
N ALA A 19 -8.95 -7.11 -11.13
CA ALA A 19 -10.04 -7.25 -10.17
C ALA A 19 -11.01 -6.06 -10.25
N GLN A 20 -10.49 -4.83 -10.31
CA GLN A 20 -11.27 -3.62 -10.50
C GLN A 20 -12.08 -3.65 -11.81
N ASP A 21 -11.47 -4.10 -12.90
CA ASP A 21 -12.13 -4.24 -14.22
C ASP A 21 -13.26 -5.27 -14.22
N ARG A 22 -13.18 -6.28 -13.34
CA ARG A 22 -14.27 -7.26 -13.11
C ARG A 22 -15.37 -6.74 -12.19
N GLY A 23 -15.28 -5.51 -11.71
CA GLY A 23 -16.26 -4.89 -10.82
C GLY A 23 -16.03 -5.15 -9.32
N VAL A 24 -14.88 -5.70 -8.94
CA VAL A 24 -14.48 -5.75 -7.52
C VAL A 24 -14.11 -4.34 -7.09
N TYR A 25 -14.59 -3.90 -5.92
CA TYR A 25 -14.14 -2.64 -5.34
C TYR A 25 -12.75 -2.83 -4.73
N VAL A 26 -11.74 -2.22 -5.33
CA VAL A 26 -10.35 -2.26 -4.84
C VAL A 26 -10.02 -0.92 -4.19
N HIS A 27 -9.50 -0.92 -2.97
CA HIS A 27 -9.10 0.29 -2.24
C HIS A 27 -7.79 0.03 -1.51
N ILE A 28 -6.81 0.91 -1.69
CA ILE A 28 -5.44 0.67 -1.24
C ILE A 28 -4.93 1.88 -0.46
N LEU A 29 -4.25 1.61 0.66
CA LEU A 29 -3.50 2.59 1.44
C LEU A 29 -2.01 2.28 1.36
N PHE A 30 -1.22 3.26 0.94
CA PHE A 30 0.24 3.16 0.92
C PHE A 30 0.88 4.08 1.94
N ASN A 31 2.05 3.66 2.43
CA ASN A 31 2.97 4.56 3.10
C ASN A 31 3.30 5.71 2.15
N GLY A 32 2.78 6.91 2.44
CA GLY A 32 2.81 8.03 1.51
C GLY A 32 4.24 8.45 1.17
N HIS A 33 5.17 8.35 2.12
CA HIS A 33 6.57 8.71 1.91
C HIS A 33 7.30 7.72 0.99
N LEU A 34 7.05 6.43 1.17
CA LEU A 34 7.69 5.34 0.41
C LEU A 34 7.04 5.09 -0.95
N ALA A 35 5.80 5.54 -1.16
CA ALA A 35 5.09 5.46 -2.44
C ALA A 35 5.62 6.41 -3.53
N ARG A 36 6.66 7.20 -3.24
CA ARG A 36 7.17 8.28 -4.11
C ARG A 36 8.60 8.03 -4.55
N GLN A 37 8.95 8.47 -5.76
CA GLN A 37 10.31 8.35 -6.31
C GLN A 37 11.28 9.36 -5.65
N GLY A 38 12.56 9.04 -5.70
CA GLY A 38 13.63 9.88 -5.16
C GLY A 38 14.18 9.38 -3.81
N ARG A 39 15.01 10.21 -3.17
CA ARG A 39 15.72 9.84 -1.94
C ARG A 39 14.81 9.95 -0.71
N ILE A 40 14.85 8.92 0.13
CA ILE A 40 14.22 8.87 1.45
C ILE A 40 15.08 9.64 2.46
N GLY A 41 14.47 10.19 3.51
CA GLY A 41 15.21 10.82 4.61
C GLY A 41 15.74 12.22 4.32
N VAL A 42 15.33 12.83 3.20
CA VAL A 42 15.69 14.23 2.89
C VAL A 42 14.59 15.14 3.39
N GLU A 43 14.99 16.21 4.07
CA GLU A 43 14.08 17.22 4.57
C GLU A 43 13.32 17.91 3.43
N ARG A 44 12.03 18.13 3.63
CA ARG A 44 11.16 18.88 2.70
C ARG A 44 9.81 19.17 3.32
N SER A 45 9.15 20.21 2.82
CA SER A 45 7.77 20.53 3.21
C SER A 45 6.80 19.44 2.75
N MET A 46 5.63 19.35 3.40
CA MET A 46 4.55 18.48 2.91
C MET A 46 4.07 18.90 1.51
N HIS A 47 4.11 20.19 1.17
CA HIS A 47 3.77 20.65 -0.18
C HIS A 47 4.70 20.05 -1.24
N ASP A 48 6.01 20.11 -1.03
CA ASP A 48 6.99 19.54 -1.95
C ASP A 48 6.91 18.01 -1.99
N GLU A 49 6.68 17.38 -0.83
CA GLU A 49 6.48 15.94 -0.72
C GLU A 49 5.29 15.47 -1.55
N LEU A 50 4.14 16.15 -1.46
CA LEU A 50 2.93 15.77 -2.17
C LEU A 50 3.04 15.91 -3.69
N ASN A 51 3.90 16.83 -4.16
CA ASN A 51 4.18 17.05 -5.58
C ASN A 51 5.23 16.10 -6.16
N ARG A 52 5.90 15.27 -5.35
CA ARG A 52 6.86 14.27 -5.88
C ARG A 52 6.15 13.22 -6.73
N PRO A 53 6.77 12.76 -7.83
CA PRO A 53 6.21 11.69 -8.64
C PRO A 53 6.05 10.40 -7.83
N LEU A 54 4.91 9.72 -8.02
CA LEU A 54 4.66 8.41 -7.46
C LEU A 54 5.56 7.36 -8.12
N LEU A 55 5.81 6.26 -7.40
CA LEU A 55 6.42 5.07 -8.00
C LEU A 55 5.56 4.61 -9.19
N PRO A 56 6.17 4.12 -10.29
CA PRO A 56 5.42 3.72 -11.48
C PRO A 56 4.28 2.73 -11.18
N ALA A 57 4.52 1.74 -10.31
CA ALA A 57 3.52 0.77 -9.88
C ALA A 57 2.30 1.44 -9.20
N VAL A 58 2.54 2.40 -8.30
CA VAL A 58 1.48 3.15 -7.61
C VAL A 58 0.72 4.06 -8.58
N GLN A 59 1.43 4.69 -9.51
CA GLN A 59 0.81 5.52 -10.54
C GLN A 59 -0.10 4.71 -11.47
N ARG A 60 0.26 3.46 -11.80
CA ARG A 60 -0.57 2.56 -12.61
C ARG A 60 -1.91 2.26 -11.94
N LEU A 61 -1.90 1.96 -10.63
CA LEU A 61 -3.12 1.75 -9.85
C LEU A 61 -4.01 3.00 -9.89
N LYS A 62 -3.45 4.17 -9.64
CA LYS A 62 -4.19 5.45 -9.67
C LYS A 62 -4.75 5.75 -11.07
N ASN A 63 -3.99 5.47 -12.13
CA ASN A 63 -4.45 5.64 -13.52
C ASN A 63 -5.59 4.68 -13.89
N ALA A 64 -5.65 3.50 -13.26
CA ALA A 64 -6.74 2.54 -13.44
C ALA A 64 -8.01 2.91 -12.66
N GLY A 65 -8.04 4.06 -11.98
CA GLY A 65 -9.20 4.53 -11.23
C GLY A 65 -9.36 3.89 -9.84
N ILE A 66 -8.37 3.12 -9.38
CA ILE A 66 -8.37 2.56 -8.03
C ILE A 66 -8.16 3.70 -7.02
N PRO A 67 -9.00 3.82 -5.97
CA PRO A 67 -8.74 4.69 -4.83
C PRO A 67 -7.41 4.34 -4.14
N VAL A 68 -6.41 5.20 -4.33
CA VAL A 68 -5.07 5.06 -3.75
C VAL A 68 -4.87 6.16 -2.71
N GLY A 69 -4.97 5.81 -1.42
CA GLY A 69 -4.70 6.71 -0.31
C GLY A 69 -3.22 6.71 0.09
N LEU A 70 -2.61 7.88 0.14
CA LEU A 70 -1.24 8.09 0.60
C LEU A 70 -1.27 8.59 2.04
N VAL A 71 -0.86 7.73 2.97
CA VAL A 71 -1.01 7.97 4.41
C VAL A 71 0.21 8.69 4.98
N TYR A 72 0.00 9.72 5.80
CA TYR A 72 1.03 10.45 6.54
C TYR A 72 0.61 10.66 8.01
N GLY A 73 1.59 10.86 8.89
CA GLY A 73 1.35 11.22 10.29
C GLY A 73 0.58 12.54 10.42
N GLN A 74 -0.04 12.79 11.58
CA GLN A 74 -0.85 14.00 11.82
C GLN A 74 -0.01 15.29 11.75
N ASP A 75 1.21 15.23 12.30
CA ASP A 75 2.09 16.39 12.40
C ASP A 75 3.05 16.47 11.20
N ASP A 76 3.46 17.69 10.89
CA ASP A 76 4.55 17.94 9.95
C ASP A 76 5.90 17.73 10.63
N HIS A 77 6.78 17.03 9.94
CA HIS A 77 8.15 16.79 10.37
C HIS A 77 9.11 17.27 9.27
N PRO A 78 10.35 17.67 9.62
CA PRO A 78 11.35 18.06 8.61
C PRO A 78 11.52 17.00 7.53
N VAL A 79 11.56 15.73 7.92
CA VAL A 79 11.47 14.59 7.01
C VAL A 79 10.03 14.07 7.05
N PRO A 80 9.31 14.04 5.90
CA PRO A 80 7.94 13.55 5.87
C PRO A 80 7.82 12.13 6.45
N TYR A 81 6.88 11.98 7.37
CA TYR A 81 6.69 10.74 8.12
C TYR A 81 5.35 10.08 7.76
N SER A 82 5.40 8.76 7.56
CA SER A 82 4.23 7.92 7.38
C SER A 82 4.32 6.74 8.36
N PRO A 83 3.31 6.57 9.24
CA PRO A 83 3.37 5.58 10.31
C PRO A 83 3.00 4.17 9.84
N ILE A 84 2.39 4.03 8.67
CA ILE A 84 1.91 2.72 8.24
C ILE A 84 3.07 1.84 7.76
N HIS A 85 3.21 0.70 8.40
CA HIS A 85 4.20 -0.31 8.08
C HIS A 85 3.62 -1.74 8.06
N SER A 86 2.31 -1.89 8.23
CA SER A 86 1.61 -3.17 8.06
C SER A 86 1.61 -3.57 6.57
N LYS A 87 1.67 -4.87 6.28
CA LYS A 87 1.54 -5.43 4.93
C LYS A 87 0.43 -6.47 4.97
N TYR A 88 -0.79 -6.06 4.63
CA TYR A 88 -1.93 -6.97 4.59
C TYR A 88 -2.91 -6.63 3.47
N CYS A 89 -3.76 -7.60 3.14
CA CYS A 89 -4.88 -7.48 2.21
C CYS A 89 -6.06 -8.29 2.75
N ILE A 90 -7.28 -7.80 2.50
CA ILE A 90 -8.52 -8.45 2.90
C ILE A 90 -9.37 -8.65 1.66
N ASP A 91 -9.85 -9.87 1.45
CA ASP A 91 -10.84 -10.24 0.43
C ASP A 91 -11.93 -11.07 1.10
N ASP A 92 -13.04 -10.41 1.46
CA ASP A 92 -14.14 -10.97 2.26
C ASP A 92 -13.63 -11.63 3.56
N SER A 93 -13.60 -12.96 3.63
CA SER A 93 -13.11 -13.73 4.78
C SER A 93 -11.62 -14.10 4.70
N ILE A 94 -10.95 -13.77 3.60
CA ILE A 94 -9.53 -14.07 3.37
C ILE A 94 -8.68 -12.89 3.82
N VAL A 95 -7.70 -13.16 4.67
CA VAL A 95 -6.65 -12.22 5.05
C VAL A 95 -5.30 -12.75 4.56
N ILE A 96 -4.55 -11.89 3.87
CA ILE A 96 -3.14 -12.08 3.59
C ILE A 96 -2.38 -11.11 4.49
N GLU A 97 -1.47 -11.60 5.33
CA GLU A 97 -0.70 -10.76 6.27
C GLU A 97 0.71 -11.32 6.49
N GLY A 98 1.63 -10.45 6.89
CA GLY A 98 2.95 -10.84 7.37
C GLY A 98 3.99 -9.74 7.24
N SER A 99 5.26 -10.14 7.29
CA SER A 99 6.39 -9.21 7.09
C SER A 99 6.73 -8.99 5.62
N PHE A 100 6.25 -9.87 4.73
CA PHE A 100 6.51 -9.83 3.30
C PHE A 100 5.98 -8.55 2.65
N ASN A 101 6.89 -7.72 2.14
CA ASN A 101 6.50 -6.55 1.35
C ASN A 101 6.25 -6.97 -0.10
N TRP A 102 5.32 -6.31 -0.76
CA TRP A 102 4.92 -6.69 -2.12
C TRP A 102 5.85 -6.07 -3.17
N TYR A 103 7.14 -6.36 -3.06
CA TYR A 103 8.21 -6.05 -4.03
C TYR A 103 9.27 -7.16 -4.02
N ASN A 104 9.94 -7.39 -5.16
CA ASN A 104 10.80 -8.57 -5.37
C ASN A 104 11.90 -8.81 -4.31
N THR A 105 12.40 -7.78 -3.63
CA THR A 105 13.43 -7.99 -2.59
C THR A 105 12.93 -8.88 -1.45
N SER A 106 11.62 -8.84 -1.11
CA SER A 106 11.08 -9.72 -0.07
C SER A 106 11.07 -11.21 -0.46
N VAL A 107 11.25 -11.54 -1.74
CA VAL A 107 11.44 -12.93 -2.20
C VAL A 107 12.79 -13.50 -1.75
N PHE A 108 13.77 -12.62 -1.46
CA PHE A 108 15.13 -12.99 -1.05
C PHE A 108 15.42 -12.69 0.43
N SER A 109 14.40 -12.32 1.20
CA SER A 109 14.50 -12.06 2.64
C SER A 109 13.90 -13.21 3.45
N HIS A 110 14.17 -13.23 4.76
CA HIS A 110 13.48 -14.09 5.71
C HIS A 110 12.16 -13.45 6.13
N ASP A 111 11.24 -13.33 5.18
CA ASP A 111 9.89 -12.83 5.41
C ASP A 111 8.88 -13.96 5.55
N LEU A 112 7.75 -13.67 6.21
CA LEU A 112 6.60 -14.57 6.28
C LEU A 112 5.40 -13.94 5.58
N LEU A 113 4.59 -14.81 4.99
CA LEU A 113 3.27 -14.50 4.47
C LEU A 113 2.31 -15.59 4.95
N VAL A 114 1.22 -15.17 5.58
CA VAL A 114 0.17 -16.02 6.13
C VAL A 114 -1.10 -15.73 5.36
N VAL A 115 -1.79 -16.80 4.95
CA VAL A 115 -3.11 -16.72 4.32
C VAL A 115 -4.09 -17.41 5.22
N VAL A 116 -5.10 -16.67 5.69
CA VAL A 116 -6.14 -17.18 6.57
C VAL A 116 -7.49 -16.96 5.92
N ASN A 117 -8.30 -18.02 5.81
CA ASN A 117 -9.70 -17.90 5.40
C ASN A 117 -10.60 -18.08 6.62
N ASN A 118 -10.86 -16.99 7.32
CA ASN A 118 -11.70 -16.95 8.51
C ASN A 118 -12.32 -15.56 8.69
N HIS A 119 -13.65 -15.49 8.64
CA HIS A 119 -14.38 -14.23 8.77
C HIS A 119 -14.10 -13.50 10.10
N GLN A 120 -13.99 -14.21 11.23
CA GLN A 120 -13.70 -13.59 12.53
C GLN A 120 -12.29 -13.00 12.59
N VAL A 121 -11.34 -13.59 11.85
CA VAL A 121 -9.98 -13.05 11.72
C VAL A 121 -9.97 -11.83 10.81
N ALA A 122 -10.80 -11.78 9.76
CA ALA A 122 -10.87 -10.63 8.84
C ALA A 122 -11.41 -9.34 9.49
N GLN A 123 -12.37 -9.45 10.41
CA GLN A 123 -13.02 -8.30 11.05
C GLN A 123 -12.06 -7.27 11.67
N PRO A 124 -11.06 -7.62 12.50
CA PRO A 124 -10.12 -6.65 13.05
C PRO A 124 -9.25 -5.96 11.98
N TYR A 125 -8.95 -6.62 10.86
CA TYR A 125 -8.19 -5.99 9.77
C TYR A 125 -9.03 -4.96 9.01
N LEU A 126 -10.32 -5.24 8.81
CA LEU A 126 -11.26 -4.26 8.25
C LEU A 126 -11.39 -3.04 9.17
N TYR A 127 -11.52 -3.28 10.48
CA TYR A 127 -11.55 -2.20 11.47
C TYR A 127 -10.27 -1.35 11.41
N GLU A 128 -9.09 -1.98 11.40
CA GLU A 128 -7.81 -1.26 11.31
C GLU A 128 -7.70 -0.45 10.01
N PHE A 129 -8.15 -0.99 8.88
CA PHE A 129 -8.16 -0.28 7.60
C PHE A 129 -9.01 1.00 7.66
N ASP A 130 -10.17 0.94 8.31
CA ASP A 130 -11.03 2.11 8.54
C ASP A 130 -10.40 3.10 9.54
N GLU A 131 -9.81 2.61 10.62
CA GLU A 131 -9.19 3.45 11.63
C GLU A 131 -7.95 4.19 11.11
N ILE A 132 -7.15 3.58 10.22
CA ILE A 132 -6.05 4.27 9.54
C ILE A 132 -6.56 5.50 8.78
N GLN A 133 -7.70 5.37 8.08
CA GLN A 133 -8.26 6.47 7.30
C GLN A 133 -8.80 7.60 8.17
N ARG A 134 -9.28 7.29 9.37
CA ARG A 134 -9.81 8.27 10.34
C ARG A 134 -8.72 8.94 11.15
N SER A 135 -7.69 8.18 11.50
CA SER A 135 -6.66 8.57 12.47
C SER A 135 -5.45 9.24 11.84
N PHE A 136 -5.29 9.17 10.51
CA PHE A 136 -4.16 9.76 9.79
C PHE A 136 -4.59 10.72 8.69
N ARG A 137 -3.63 11.51 8.19
CA ARG A 137 -3.84 12.31 6.99
C ARG A 137 -3.72 11.39 5.77
N VAL A 138 -4.78 11.32 4.97
CA VAL A 138 -4.81 10.50 3.74
C VAL A 138 -5.02 11.41 2.53
N TYR A 139 -4.10 11.33 1.57
CA TYR A 139 -4.19 12.08 0.32
C TYR A 139 -4.46 11.14 -0.85
N TYR A 140 -5.48 11.46 -1.66
CA TYR A 140 -5.92 10.64 -2.79
C TYR A 140 -5.41 11.13 -4.14
#